data_AF-A0A133QEG3-F1
#
_entry.id   AF-A0A133QEG3-F1
#
_cell.length_a   1.000
_cell.length_b   1.000
_cell.length_c   1.000
_cell.angle_alpha   90.00
_cell.angle_beta   90.00
_cell.angle_gamma   90.00
#
_symmetry.space_group_name_H-M   'P 1'
#
loop_
_entity.id
_entity.type
_entity.pdbx_description
1 polymer ?
#
loop_
_entity_poly.entity_id
_entity_poly.type
_entity_poly.pdbx_seq_one_letter_code
_entity_poly.pdbx_strand_id
1 'polypeptide(L)'
;MALSKISLGAKQISYIRESVKAIVVKLMETSVTNALDKKAEWTKQIKDVEDTELKQAMKNTLGNTKGKHGRRTFQQEEQSIDDILIADDKQALKEAILMALNDMEHEYETAYIKAALILSHHLEPHTSFSSFLRAICTFSGRKYKYDPAQRVDTVIYHDEKEFMTSKNSKWQRGRRIVSYLTEVFRATQIQ
;
A
#
# COMPACT_ATOMS: atom_id res chain seq x y z
N MET A 1 -0.19 42.34 -26.77
CA MET A 1 0.60 41.10 -26.98
C MET A 1 -0.34 40.03 -27.49
N ALA A 2 -0.24 39.64 -28.76
CA ALA A 2 -1.08 38.57 -29.33
C ALA A 2 -0.48 37.21 -28.94
N LEU A 3 -1.26 36.39 -28.22
CA LEU A 3 -0.92 34.99 -27.97
C LEU A 3 -0.99 34.23 -29.30
N SER A 4 0.16 33.94 -29.91
CA SER A 4 0.23 33.12 -31.11
C SER A 4 -0.29 31.72 -30.78
N LYS A 5 -1.46 31.35 -31.33
CA LYS A 5 -1.94 29.97 -31.32
C LYS A 5 -0.94 29.13 -32.13
N ILE A 6 -0.10 28.38 -31.43
CA ILE A 6 0.74 27.35 -32.05
C ILE A 6 -0.22 26.25 -32.50
N SER A 7 -0.54 26.22 -33.80
CA SER A 7 -1.33 25.15 -34.40
C SER A 7 -0.41 23.96 -34.63
N LEU A 8 -0.69 22.84 -33.95
CA LEU A 8 0.03 21.59 -34.19
C LEU A 8 -0.26 21.10 -35.62
N GLY A 9 0.78 20.74 -36.36
CA GLY A 9 0.62 20.18 -37.70
C GLY A 9 -0.07 18.81 -37.65
N ALA A 10 -0.85 18.48 -38.69
CA ALA A 10 -1.60 17.21 -38.76
C ALA A 10 -0.74 15.95 -38.48
N LYS A 11 0.54 15.96 -38.88
CA LYS A 11 1.50 14.89 -38.57
C LYS A 11 1.81 14.76 -37.08
N GLN A 12 1.96 15.88 -36.37
CA GLN A 12 2.23 15.88 -34.92
C GLN A 12 1.00 15.39 -34.15
N ILE A 13 -0.21 15.83 -34.56
CA ILE A 13 -1.47 15.36 -33.98
C ILE A 13 -1.62 13.85 -34.17
N SER A 14 -1.33 13.34 -35.37
CA SER A 14 -1.36 11.90 -35.65
C SER A 14 -0.35 11.11 -34.81
N TYR A 15 0.88 11.60 -34.67
CA TYR A 15 1.91 10.95 -33.85
C TYR A 15 1.51 10.89 -32.36
N ILE A 16 0.96 11.98 -31.83
CA ILE A 16 0.48 12.04 -30.44
C ILE A 16 -0.67 11.04 -30.25
N ARG A 17 -1.62 10.99 -31.19
CA ARG A 17 -2.76 10.06 -31.12
C ARG A 17 -2.31 8.60 -31.05
N GLU A 18 -1.38 8.18 -31.92
CA GLU A 18 -0.82 6.82 -31.89
C GLU A 18 -0.01 6.54 -30.61
N SER A 19 0.76 7.51 -30.12
CA SER A 19 1.52 7.37 -28.87
C SER A 19 0.59 7.16 -27.67
N VAL A 20 -0.46 7.99 -27.56
CA VAL A 20 -1.45 7.88 -26.47
C VAL A 20 -2.17 6.53 -26.55
N LYS A 21 -2.56 6.10 -27.75
CA LYS A 21 -3.20 4.80 -27.98
C LYS A 21 -2.33 3.64 -27.51
N ALA A 22 -1.05 3.63 -27.87
CA ALA A 22 -0.11 2.60 -27.43
C ALA A 22 0.06 2.57 -25.90
N ILE A 23 0.18 3.74 -25.27
CA ILE A 23 0.31 3.85 -23.80
C ILE A 23 -0.94 3.33 -23.10
N VAL A 24 -2.14 3.78 -23.51
CA VAL A 24 -3.40 3.36 -22.90
C VAL A 24 -3.62 1.86 -23.03
N VAL A 25 -3.35 1.30 -24.22
CA VAL A 25 -3.49 -0.14 -24.46
C VAL A 25 -2.53 -0.94 -23.59
N LYS A 26 -1.25 -0.53 -23.52
CA LYS A 26 -0.24 -1.18 -22.67
C LYS A 26 -0.57 -1.06 -21.18
N LEU A 27 -1.07 0.09 -20.74
CA LEU A 27 -1.49 0.33 -19.36
C LEU A 27 -2.65 -0.58 -18.98
N MET A 28 -3.67 -0.68 -19.84
CA MET A 28 -4.80 -1.58 -19.62
C MET A 28 -4.35 -3.04 -19.56
N GLU A 29 -3.53 -3.48 -20.51
CA GLU A 29 -3.01 -4.86 -20.53
C GLU A 29 -2.20 -5.17 -19.27
N THR A 30 -1.26 -4.30 -18.91
CA THR A 30 -0.42 -4.46 -17.71
C THR A 30 -1.27 -4.43 -16.44
N SER A 31 -2.27 -3.55 -16.35
CA SER A 31 -3.20 -3.53 -15.22
C SER A 31 -3.96 -4.85 -15.07
N VAL A 32 -4.55 -5.37 -16.15
CA VAL A 32 -5.35 -6.61 -16.11
C VAL A 32 -4.48 -7.84 -15.84
N THR A 33 -3.30 -7.92 -16.45
CA THR A 33 -2.31 -8.98 -16.20
C THR A 33 -1.79 -8.94 -14.75
N ASN A 34 -1.52 -7.74 -14.24
CA ASN A 34 -1.05 -7.50 -12.87
C ASN A 34 -2.14 -7.54 -11.80
N ALA A 35 -3.41 -7.72 -12.16
CA ALA A 35 -4.54 -7.74 -11.22
C ALA A 35 -5.03 -6.41 -10.68
N LEU A 36 -4.47 -5.29 -11.12
CA LEU A 36 -4.82 -3.99 -10.57
C LEU A 36 -6.28 -3.66 -10.87
N ASP A 37 -6.71 -3.92 -12.11
CA ASP A 37 -8.10 -3.77 -12.53
C ASP A 37 -8.71 -5.08 -13.02
N LYS A 38 -10.03 -5.20 -12.89
CA LYS A 38 -10.76 -6.34 -13.45
C LYS A 38 -11.04 -6.09 -14.93
N LYS A 39 -10.96 -7.17 -15.72
CA LYS A 39 -11.41 -7.18 -17.13
C LYS A 39 -12.84 -6.65 -17.29
N ALA A 40 -13.72 -6.92 -16.33
CA ALA A 40 -15.10 -6.43 -16.32
C ALA A 40 -15.21 -4.90 -16.12
N GLU A 41 -14.33 -4.29 -15.32
CA GLU A 41 -14.30 -2.84 -15.10
C GLU A 41 -13.82 -2.12 -16.36
N TRP A 42 -12.72 -2.57 -16.96
CA TRP A 42 -12.26 -2.09 -18.26
C TRP A 42 -13.31 -2.27 -19.37
N THR A 43 -14.05 -3.38 -19.35
CA THR A 43 -15.13 -3.61 -20.32
C THR A 43 -16.26 -2.57 -20.21
N LYS A 44 -16.52 -2.06 -19.00
CA LYS A 44 -17.48 -0.95 -18.81
C LYS A 44 -16.88 0.36 -19.32
N GLN A 45 -15.67 0.71 -18.89
CA GLN A 45 -15.02 1.98 -19.26
C GLN A 45 -14.79 2.12 -20.78
N ILE A 46 -14.46 1.03 -21.48
CA ILE A 46 -14.29 1.03 -22.94
C ILE A 46 -15.57 1.47 -23.67
N LYS A 47 -16.77 1.29 -23.09
CA LYS A 47 -18.02 1.71 -23.73
C LYS A 47 -18.09 3.23 -23.88
N ASP A 48 -17.52 3.96 -22.93
CA ASP A 48 -17.58 5.42 -22.85
C ASP A 48 -16.46 6.10 -23.65
N VAL A 49 -15.51 5.33 -24.19
CA VAL A 49 -14.46 5.85 -25.10
C VAL A 49 -15.08 6.24 -26.45
N GLU A 50 -14.94 7.52 -26.81
CA GLU A 50 -15.42 8.11 -28.06
C GLU A 50 -14.56 7.73 -29.28
N ASP A 51 -13.23 7.71 -29.12
CA ASP A 51 -12.31 7.37 -30.21
C ASP A 51 -12.47 5.89 -30.63
N THR A 52 -12.96 5.69 -31.84
CA THR A 52 -13.31 4.36 -32.38
C THR A 52 -12.10 3.46 -32.57
N GLU A 53 -10.96 4.02 -32.97
CA GLU A 53 -9.71 3.27 -33.19
C GLU A 53 -9.12 2.82 -31.86
N LEU A 54 -9.08 3.73 -30.88
CA LEU A 54 -8.63 3.41 -29.52
C LEU A 54 -9.54 2.36 -28.89
N LYS A 55 -10.86 2.55 -28.98
CA LYS A 55 -11.87 1.62 -28.47
C LYS A 55 -11.70 0.22 -29.05
N GLN A 56 -11.45 0.11 -30.35
CA GLN A 56 -11.23 -1.18 -31.00
C GLN A 56 -9.91 -1.81 -30.56
N ALA A 57 -8.82 -1.03 -30.47
CA ALA A 57 -7.52 -1.51 -30.00
C ALA A 57 -7.58 -2.03 -28.56
N MET A 58 -8.29 -1.32 -27.67
CA MET A 58 -8.55 -1.75 -26.30
C MET A 58 -9.39 -3.03 -26.26
N LYS A 59 -10.47 -3.15 -27.04
CA LYS A 59 -11.28 -4.38 -27.10
C LYS A 59 -10.46 -5.60 -27.54
N ASN A 60 -9.67 -5.45 -28.60
CA ASN A 60 -8.84 -6.53 -29.14
C ASN A 60 -7.79 -6.99 -28.11
N THR A 61 -7.07 -6.04 -27.52
CA THR A 61 -6.03 -6.33 -26.52
C THR A 61 -6.65 -6.96 -25.28
N LEU A 62 -7.71 -6.36 -24.73
CA LEU A 62 -8.40 -6.87 -23.55
C LEU A 62 -8.94 -8.29 -23.79
N GLY A 63 -9.47 -8.57 -24.98
CA GLY A 63 -9.90 -9.90 -25.41
C GLY A 63 -8.80 -10.95 -25.29
N ASN A 64 -7.61 -10.62 -25.80
CA ASN A 64 -6.42 -11.47 -25.79
C ASN A 64 -5.70 -11.53 -24.44
N THR A 65 -5.88 -10.52 -23.57
CA THR A 65 -5.30 -10.53 -22.23
C THR A 65 -5.95 -11.61 -21.38
N LYS A 66 -5.13 -12.55 -20.89
CA LYS A 66 -5.53 -13.53 -19.89
C LYS A 66 -5.79 -12.82 -18.55
N GLY A 67 -7.05 -12.48 -18.28
CA GLY A 67 -7.44 -12.05 -16.94
C GLY A 67 -7.31 -13.23 -15.98
N LYS A 68 -6.63 -13.07 -14.84
CA LYS A 68 -6.67 -14.12 -13.81
C LYS A 68 -8.04 -14.07 -13.12
N HIS A 69 -8.91 -15.02 -13.47
CA HIS A 69 -10.17 -15.28 -12.77
C HIS A 69 -9.90 -16.20 -11.57
N GLY A 70 -10.35 -15.79 -10.39
CA GLY A 70 -10.12 -16.49 -9.13
C GLY A 70 -9.68 -15.54 -8.03
N ARG A 71 -9.96 -15.89 -6.78
CA ARG A 71 -9.55 -15.17 -5.57
C ARG A 71 -8.02 -15.02 -5.58
N ARG A 72 -7.53 -13.90 -6.11
CA ARG A 72 -6.17 -13.47 -5.83
C ARG A 72 -6.18 -13.03 -4.38
N THR A 73 -5.62 -13.86 -3.53
CA THR A 73 -4.72 -13.29 -2.56
C THR A 73 -3.73 -12.40 -3.33
N PHE A 74 -3.90 -11.10 -3.13
CA PHE A 74 -3.25 -10.04 -3.89
C PHE A 74 -1.73 -10.19 -3.77
N GLN A 75 -0.96 -9.51 -4.61
CA GLN A 75 0.51 -9.38 -4.52
C GLN A 75 1.03 -8.94 -3.12
N GLN A 76 0.13 -8.59 -2.20
CA GLN A 76 0.29 -8.58 -0.73
C GLN A 76 0.61 -9.97 -0.10
N GLU A 77 0.98 -10.99 -0.87
CA GLU A 77 1.33 -12.32 -0.35
C GLU A 77 2.81 -12.58 -0.11
N GLU A 78 3.73 -11.70 -0.48
CA GLU A 78 5.16 -12.06 -0.43
C GLU A 78 6.08 -10.97 0.14
N GLN A 79 5.56 -9.83 0.59
CA GLN A 79 6.43 -8.90 1.31
C GLN A 79 6.71 -9.49 2.69
N SER A 80 7.90 -10.05 2.80
CA SER A 80 8.49 -10.47 4.06
C SER A 80 8.69 -9.27 4.97
N ILE A 81 8.96 -9.53 6.25
CA ILE A 81 9.32 -8.47 7.18
C ILE A 81 10.56 -7.68 6.68
N ASP A 82 11.48 -8.36 5.98
CA ASP A 82 12.68 -7.75 5.43
C ASP A 82 12.39 -6.79 4.26
N ASP A 83 11.27 -6.99 3.55
CA ASP A 83 10.88 -6.13 2.43
C ASP A 83 10.20 -4.83 2.87
N ILE A 84 9.56 -4.84 4.05
CA ILE A 84 8.83 -3.67 4.56
C ILE A 84 9.66 -2.81 5.53
N LEU A 85 10.69 -3.38 6.16
CA LEU A 85 11.51 -2.67 7.13
C LEU A 85 12.63 -1.86 6.47
N ILE A 86 12.81 -0.64 6.96
CA ILE A 86 13.86 0.30 6.55
C ILE A 86 14.87 0.41 7.69
N ALA A 87 15.98 -0.31 7.61
CA ALA A 87 17.07 -0.27 8.59
C ALA A 87 18.37 -0.75 7.95
N ASP A 88 19.51 -0.26 8.47
CA ASP A 88 20.83 -0.78 8.13
C ASP A 88 21.05 -2.15 8.81
N ASP A 89 20.83 -2.23 10.13
CA ASP A 89 20.75 -3.50 10.86
C ASP A 89 19.29 -3.98 10.99
N LYS A 90 18.84 -4.71 9.97
CA LYS A 90 17.51 -5.36 9.98
C LYS A 90 17.42 -6.48 11.02
N GLN A 91 18.51 -7.10 11.44
CA GLN A 91 18.47 -8.22 12.36
C GLN A 91 18.17 -7.76 13.78
N ALA A 92 18.87 -6.72 14.26
CA ALA A 92 18.60 -6.11 15.57
C ALA A 92 17.15 -5.58 15.66
N LEU A 93 16.67 -4.94 14.59
CA LEU A 93 15.29 -4.45 14.55
C LEU A 93 14.27 -5.59 14.58
N LYS A 94 14.51 -6.69 13.87
CA LYS A 94 13.65 -7.89 13.90
C LYS A 94 13.59 -8.51 15.31
N GLU A 95 14.70 -8.55 16.02
CA GLU A 95 14.74 -9.02 17.41
C GLU A 95 13.97 -8.09 18.35
N ALA A 96 14.12 -6.77 18.20
CA ALA A 96 13.33 -5.80 18.95
C ALA A 96 11.82 -5.93 18.68
N ILE A 97 11.43 -6.17 17.43
CA ILE A 97 10.03 -6.44 17.07
C ILE A 97 9.55 -7.74 17.72
N LEU A 98 10.35 -8.82 17.72
CA LEU A 98 9.97 -10.07 18.38
C LEU A 98 9.77 -9.90 19.89
N MET A 99 10.66 -9.14 20.56
CA MET A 99 10.50 -8.80 21.97
C MET A 99 9.19 -8.03 22.20
N ALA A 100 8.93 -6.99 21.40
CA ALA A 100 7.68 -6.23 21.49
C ALA A 100 6.44 -7.11 21.28
N LEU A 101 6.50 -8.08 20.36
CA LEU A 101 5.41 -9.03 20.11
C LEU A 101 5.21 -10.04 21.24
N ASN A 102 6.26 -10.36 22.01
CA ASN A 102 6.18 -11.22 23.18
C ASN A 102 5.59 -10.51 24.40
N ASP A 103 5.85 -9.21 24.52
CA ASP A 103 5.38 -8.40 25.65
C ASP A 103 3.94 -7.88 25.48
N MET A 104 3.30 -8.16 24.34
CA MET A 104 1.93 -7.72 24.09
C MET A 104 0.93 -8.36 25.05
N GLU A 105 0.10 -7.54 25.69
CA GLU A 105 -1.01 -7.99 26.53
C GLU A 105 -2.30 -8.19 25.72
N HIS A 106 -2.40 -7.48 24.59
CA HIS A 106 -3.59 -7.53 23.74
C HIS A 106 -3.23 -7.57 22.25
N GLU A 107 -4.01 -8.34 21.47
CA GLU A 107 -3.77 -8.49 20.03
C GLU A 107 -3.79 -7.16 19.24
N TYR A 108 -4.54 -6.17 19.72
CA TYR A 108 -4.62 -4.85 19.09
C TYR A 108 -3.35 -4.00 19.28
N GLU A 109 -2.42 -4.41 20.15
CA GLU A 109 -1.15 -3.71 20.38
C GLU A 109 -0.20 -3.82 19.18
N THR A 110 -0.47 -4.74 18.24
CA THR A 110 0.20 -4.78 16.92
C THR A 110 0.09 -3.46 16.15
N ALA A 111 -1.01 -2.71 16.33
CA ALA A 111 -1.15 -1.38 15.77
C ALA A 111 -0.24 -0.33 16.43
N TYR A 112 0.04 -0.46 17.74
CA TYR A 112 1.01 0.40 18.43
C TYR A 112 2.43 0.11 17.97
N ILE A 113 2.77 -1.17 17.73
CA ILE A 113 4.06 -1.56 17.16
C ILE A 113 4.25 -0.91 15.78
N LYS A 114 3.23 -1.00 14.89
CA LYS A 114 3.27 -0.33 13.59
C LYS A 114 3.49 1.18 13.72
N ALA A 115 2.75 1.83 14.61
CA ALA A 115 2.88 3.26 14.84
C ALA A 115 4.29 3.66 15.31
N ALA A 116 4.87 2.88 16.23
CA ALA A 116 6.24 3.09 16.69
C ALA A 116 7.29 2.89 15.59
N LEU A 117 7.10 1.90 14.68
CA LEU A 117 7.97 1.71 13.53
C LEU A 117 7.91 2.90 12.55
N ILE A 118 6.74 3.49 12.34
CA ILE A 118 6.59 4.70 11.52
C ILE A 118 7.29 5.89 12.19
N LEU A 119 7.09 6.11 13.49
CA LEU A 119 7.69 7.23 14.24
C LEU A 119 9.22 7.12 14.43
N SER A 120 9.74 5.90 14.38
CA SER A 120 11.17 5.63 14.37
C SER A 120 11.78 5.58 12.96
N HIS A 121 10.99 5.85 11.92
CA HIS A 121 11.40 5.83 10.52
C HIS A 121 11.87 4.46 9.98
N HIS A 122 11.42 3.37 10.61
CA HIS A 122 11.70 1.99 10.19
C HIS A 122 10.61 1.36 9.32
N LEU A 123 9.52 2.10 9.07
CA LEU A 123 8.40 1.67 8.23
C LEU A 123 7.82 2.87 7.49
N GLU A 124 7.49 2.68 6.21
CA GLU A 124 6.83 3.72 5.41
C GLU A 124 5.47 4.12 6.01
N PRO A 125 5.18 5.43 6.17
CA PRO A 125 3.92 5.92 6.75
C PRO A 125 2.66 5.39 6.04
N HIS A 126 2.76 5.12 4.74
CA HIS A 126 1.65 4.65 3.92
C HIS A 126 1.53 3.12 3.86
N THR A 127 2.32 2.39 4.65
CA THR A 127 2.21 0.93 4.75
C THR A 127 0.82 0.55 5.25
N SER A 128 0.10 -0.25 4.43
CA SER A 128 -1.21 -0.75 4.84
C SER A 128 -1.07 -1.67 6.06
N PHE A 129 -2.02 -1.58 7.00
CA PHE A 129 -1.98 -2.43 8.19
C PHE A 129 -2.15 -3.92 7.85
N SER A 130 -2.91 -4.25 6.79
CA SER A 130 -3.03 -5.63 6.32
C SER A 130 -1.69 -6.20 5.83
N SER A 131 -0.92 -5.42 5.07
CA SER A 131 0.43 -5.82 4.62
C SER A 131 1.37 -6.01 5.82
N PHE A 132 1.39 -5.04 6.74
CA PHE A 132 2.19 -5.10 7.95
C PHE A 132 1.85 -6.33 8.81
N LEU A 133 0.58 -6.53 9.13
CA LEU A 133 0.14 -7.62 10.01
C LEU A 133 0.49 -8.99 9.42
N ARG A 134 0.36 -9.15 8.09
CA ARG A 134 0.71 -10.39 7.40
C ARG A 134 2.22 -10.65 7.43
N ALA A 135 3.06 -9.63 7.18
CA ALA A 135 4.51 -9.75 7.29
C ALA A 135 4.92 -10.16 8.71
N ILE A 136 4.33 -9.54 9.74
CA ILE A 136 4.56 -9.88 11.14
C ILE A 136 4.09 -11.30 11.49
N CYS A 137 2.91 -11.73 11.02
CA CYS A 137 2.42 -13.09 11.26
C CYS A 137 3.36 -14.14 10.63
N THR A 138 3.85 -13.87 9.42
CA THR A 138 4.78 -14.75 8.70
C THR A 138 6.12 -14.82 9.41
N PHE A 139 6.65 -13.68 9.84
CA PHE A 139 7.92 -13.57 10.55
C PHE A 139 7.90 -14.22 11.94
N SER A 140 6.85 -13.96 12.72
CA SER A 140 6.74 -14.47 14.10
C SER A 140 6.23 -15.92 14.18
N GLY A 141 5.69 -16.46 13.08
CA GLY A 141 4.97 -17.73 13.08
C GLY A 141 3.65 -17.71 13.86
N ARG A 142 3.16 -16.54 14.28
CA ARG A 142 1.93 -16.36 15.08
C ARG A 142 0.78 -15.83 14.22
N LYS A 143 -0.45 -16.10 14.66
CA LYS A 143 -1.67 -15.56 14.04
C LYS A 143 -2.30 -14.50 14.94
N TYR A 144 -2.38 -13.27 14.44
CA TYR A 144 -3.02 -12.14 15.12
C TYR A 144 -4.33 -11.77 14.42
N LYS A 145 -5.36 -11.37 15.18
CA LYS A 145 -6.63 -10.90 14.59
C LYS A 145 -6.47 -9.54 13.93
N TYR A 146 -6.96 -9.44 12.71
CA TYR A 146 -6.94 -8.21 11.92
C TYR A 146 -7.89 -7.14 12.46
N ASP A 147 -9.19 -7.46 12.63
CA ASP A 147 -10.22 -6.45 12.89
C ASP A 147 -9.98 -5.57 14.13
N PRO A 148 -9.60 -6.12 15.32
CA PRO A 148 -9.41 -5.30 16.51
C PRO A 148 -8.23 -4.33 16.37
N ALA A 149 -7.15 -4.79 15.74
CA ALA A 149 -5.94 -4.02 15.55
C ALA A 149 -6.10 -2.98 14.43
N GLN A 150 -6.78 -3.33 13.34
CA GLN A 150 -7.12 -2.41 12.25
C GLN A 150 -7.91 -1.20 12.76
N ARG A 151 -8.90 -1.41 13.65
CA ARG A 151 -9.66 -0.31 14.24
C ARG A 151 -8.76 0.64 15.05
N VAL A 152 -7.78 0.10 15.76
CA VAL A 152 -6.81 0.89 16.52
C VAL A 152 -5.88 1.67 15.59
N ASP A 153 -5.34 1.01 14.56
CA ASP A 153 -4.50 1.63 13.53
C ASP A 153 -5.22 2.80 12.85
N THR A 154 -6.50 2.62 12.49
CA THR A 154 -7.33 3.66 11.90
C THR A 154 -7.48 4.87 12.83
N VAL A 155 -7.68 4.68 14.14
CA VAL A 155 -7.75 5.79 15.09
C VAL A 155 -6.41 6.51 15.19
N ILE A 156 -5.30 5.77 15.29
CA ILE A 156 -3.96 6.38 15.37
C ILE A 156 -3.66 7.25 14.14
N TYR A 157 -4.00 6.77 12.95
CA TYR A 157 -3.64 7.44 11.69
C TYR A 157 -4.64 8.51 11.24
N HIS A 158 -5.95 8.28 11.40
CA HIS A 158 -6.99 9.18 10.90
C HIS A 158 -7.61 10.07 11.99
N ASP A 159 -7.53 9.66 13.25
CA ASP A 159 -8.01 10.44 14.40
C ASP A 159 -6.90 10.62 15.45
N GLU A 160 -5.77 11.13 14.97
CA GLU A 160 -4.59 11.39 15.80
C GLU A 160 -4.95 12.25 17.03
N LYS A 161 -5.88 13.19 16.87
CA LYS A 161 -6.34 14.05 17.96
C LYS A 161 -7.03 13.23 19.05
N GLU A 162 -7.91 12.29 18.72
CA GLU A 162 -8.49 11.37 19.70
C GLU A 162 -7.39 10.55 20.39
N PHE A 163 -6.49 9.96 19.60
CA PHE A 163 -5.40 9.14 20.13
C PHE A 163 -4.51 9.91 21.10
N MET A 164 -4.20 11.19 20.81
CA MET A 164 -3.28 12.00 21.61
C MET A 164 -3.93 12.60 22.86
N THR A 165 -5.19 13.03 22.77
CA THR A 165 -5.82 13.82 23.83
C THR A 165 -6.71 13.02 24.77
N SER A 166 -7.14 11.82 24.37
CA SER A 166 -8.10 11.05 25.15
C SER A 166 -7.53 10.55 26.49
N LYS A 167 -8.37 10.64 27.52
CA LYS A 167 -8.13 10.12 28.89
C LYS A 167 -8.49 8.64 29.04
N ASN A 168 -8.94 7.98 27.98
CA ASN A 168 -9.22 6.56 28.00
C ASN A 168 -7.94 5.78 28.36
N SER A 169 -8.04 4.84 29.31
CA SER A 169 -6.91 4.03 29.76
C SER A 169 -6.24 3.26 28.63
N LYS A 170 -7.01 2.81 27.62
CA LYS A 170 -6.49 2.19 26.40
C LYS A 170 -5.56 3.12 25.64
N TRP A 171 -5.97 4.36 25.42
CA TRP A 171 -5.17 5.34 24.67
C TRP A 171 -3.96 5.83 25.47
N GLN A 172 -4.10 6.00 26.78
CA GLN A 172 -2.98 6.28 27.67
C GLN A 172 -1.93 5.16 27.63
N ARG A 173 -2.37 3.90 27.70
CA ARG A 173 -1.48 2.74 27.55
C ARG A 173 -0.82 2.72 26.18
N GLY A 174 -1.60 2.89 25.11
CA GLY A 174 -1.10 2.92 23.74
C GLY A 174 0.01 3.94 23.55
N ARG A 175 -0.17 5.17 24.04
CA ARG A 175 0.87 6.22 23.97
C ARG A 175 2.16 5.84 24.71
N ARG A 176 2.06 5.19 25.88
CA ARG A 176 3.23 4.69 26.61
C ARG A 176 3.98 3.61 25.82
N ILE A 177 3.26 2.65 25.24
CA ILE A 177 3.83 1.59 24.41
C ILE A 177 4.50 2.19 23.17
N VAL A 178 3.81 3.05 22.43
CA VAL A 178 4.35 3.70 21.24
C VAL A 178 5.61 4.49 21.57
N SER A 179 5.59 5.30 22.63
CA SER A 179 6.75 6.07 23.06
C SER A 179 7.93 5.18 23.41
N TYR A 180 7.72 4.14 24.22
CA TYR A 180 8.78 3.20 24.62
C TYR A 180 9.38 2.49 23.41
N LEU A 181 8.54 1.90 22.56
CA LEU A 181 8.99 1.15 21.39
C LEU A 181 9.69 2.05 20.35
N THR A 182 9.28 3.30 20.21
CA THR A 182 9.93 4.25 19.29
C THR A 182 11.39 4.46 19.70
N GLU A 183 11.68 4.59 20.99
CA GLU A 183 13.05 4.73 21.50
C GLU A 183 13.85 3.42 21.32
N VAL A 184 13.23 2.27 21.59
CA VAL A 184 13.87 0.96 21.36
C VAL A 184 14.25 0.77 19.89
N PHE A 185 13.35 1.07 18.97
CA PHE A 185 13.63 0.92 17.53
C PHE A 185 14.67 1.94 17.05
N ARG A 186 14.65 3.19 17.52
CA ARG A 186 15.71 4.16 17.20
C ARG A 186 17.10 3.71 17.66
N ALA A 187 17.19 3.04 18.80
CA ALA A 187 18.46 2.52 19.30
C ALA A 187 19.07 1.46 18.35
N THR A 188 18.25 0.73 17.58
CA THR A 188 18.73 -0.26 16.60
C THR A 188 19.35 0.36 15.34
N GLN A 189 19.22 1.67 15.14
CA GLN A 189 19.79 2.39 13.99
C GLN A 189 21.22 2.88 14.20
N ILE A 190 21.74 2.82 15.44
CA ILE A 190 23.01 3.44 15.87
C ILE A 190 24.12 2.39 16.06
N GLN A 191 23.82 1.10 15.90
CA GLN A 191 24.79 -0.01 16.01
C GLN A 191 25.41 -0.36 14.67
#